data_AF-A0A6J3BB16-F1
#
_entry.id   AF-A0A6J3BB16-F1
#
_cell.length_a   1.000
_cell.length_b   1.000
_cell.length_c   1.000
_cell.angle_alpha   90.00
_cell.angle_beta   90.00
_cell.angle_gamma   90.00
#
_symmetry.space_group_name_H-M   'P 1'
#
loop_
_entity.id
_entity.type
_entity.pdbx_description
1 polymer ?
#
loop_
_entity_poly.entity_id
_entity_poly.type
_entity_poly.pdbx_seq_one_letter_code
_entity_poly.pdbx_strand_id
1 'polypeptide(L)'
;MAKEEPPSTSKDLQELQKKLSLLVESVQNNPKVVAFMKSPVGQYLDRHPFLTLTLLVFVAVSAVPVGFFLLLVVLTSLAAFVGVILLEGLVISVGGLSLLCVLCGLGFVSLALSGIIIVSYVVVSSLISYWFSPR
;
A
#
# COMPACT_ATOMS: atom_id res chain seq x y z
N MET A 1 -49.59 23.95 -14.81
CA MET A 1 -48.29 23.36 -14.47
C MET A 1 -48.55 22.04 -13.77
N ALA A 2 -48.27 20.94 -14.46
CA ALA A 2 -48.50 19.58 -13.99
C ALA A 2 -47.62 19.29 -12.76
N LYS A 3 -48.24 18.74 -11.71
CA LYS A 3 -47.59 18.34 -10.47
C LYS A 3 -47.51 16.82 -10.48
N GLU A 4 -46.55 16.29 -11.23
CA GLU A 4 -46.30 14.85 -11.34
C GLU A 4 -45.13 14.44 -10.43
N GLU A 5 -45.49 13.58 -9.46
CA GLU A 5 -44.70 12.47 -8.89
C GLU A 5 -43.55 12.75 -7.90
N PRO A 6 -43.60 12.09 -6.70
CA PRO A 6 -42.78 10.89 -6.52
C PRO A 6 -43.52 9.77 -5.73
N PRO A 7 -44.26 8.87 -6.40
CA PRO A 7 -44.82 7.65 -5.83
C PRO A 7 -43.89 6.43 -6.02
N SER A 8 -42.72 6.61 -6.66
CA SER A 8 -41.74 5.53 -6.92
C SER A 8 -40.87 5.22 -5.69
N THR A 9 -40.40 6.23 -4.97
CA THR A 9 -39.55 6.07 -3.77
C THR A 9 -40.26 5.40 -2.60
N SER A 10 -41.58 5.58 -2.44
CA SER A 10 -42.34 4.92 -1.39
C SER A 10 -42.52 3.42 -1.65
N LYS A 11 -42.68 3.01 -2.92
CA LYS A 11 -42.77 1.60 -3.33
C LYS A 11 -41.43 0.89 -3.15
N ASP A 12 -40.32 1.54 -3.49
CA ASP A 12 -38.96 1.00 -3.32
C ASP A 12 -38.59 0.80 -1.83
N LEU A 13 -38.94 1.77 -0.98
CA LEU A 13 -38.76 1.63 0.47
C LEU A 13 -39.61 0.51 1.06
N GLN A 14 -40.84 0.32 0.57
CA GLN A 14 -41.70 -0.79 0.98
C GLN A 14 -41.12 -2.14 0.58
N GLU A 15 -40.55 -2.24 -0.63
CA GLU A 15 -39.90 -3.45 -1.13
C GLU A 15 -38.63 -3.76 -0.32
N LEU A 16 -37.81 -2.75 -0.02
CA LEU A 16 -36.65 -2.87 0.87
C LEU A 16 -37.05 -3.30 2.27
N GLN A 17 -38.14 -2.76 2.81
CA GLN A 17 -38.67 -3.17 4.11
C GLN A 17 -39.08 -4.65 4.09
N LYS A 18 -39.74 -5.09 3.01
CA LYS A 18 -40.14 -6.49 2.80
C LYS A 18 -38.92 -7.41 2.70
N LYS A 19 -37.89 -7.00 1.96
CA LYS A 19 -36.62 -7.72 1.82
C LYS A 19 -35.87 -7.80 3.15
N LEU A 20 -35.84 -6.71 3.93
CA LEU A 20 -35.26 -6.66 5.27
C LEU A 20 -36.00 -7.58 6.24
N SER A 21 -37.33 -7.58 6.23
CA SER A 21 -38.11 -8.50 7.07
C SER A 21 -37.86 -9.97 6.70
N LEU A 22 -37.76 -10.29 5.40
CA LEU A 22 -37.40 -11.63 4.96
C LEU A 22 -35.98 -12.02 5.39
N LEU A 23 -35.05 -11.08 5.37
CA LEU A 23 -33.67 -11.30 5.80
C LEU A 23 -33.58 -11.50 7.32
N VAL A 24 -34.32 -10.72 8.10
CA VAL A 24 -34.44 -10.86 9.56
C VAL A 24 -35.02 -12.24 9.91
N GLU A 25 -36.09 -12.65 9.24
CA GLU A 25 -36.72 -13.95 9.46
C GLU A 25 -35.77 -15.10 9.07
N SER A 26 -34.99 -14.93 8.00
CA SER A 26 -33.94 -15.88 7.60
C SER A 26 -32.79 -15.97 8.62
N VAL A 27 -32.39 -14.85 9.22
CA VAL A 27 -31.35 -14.80 10.26
C VAL A 27 -31.83 -15.44 11.57
N GLN A 28 -33.09 -15.20 11.96
CA GLN A 28 -33.69 -15.80 13.16
C GLN A 28 -33.87 -17.31 13.04
N ASN A 29 -34.25 -17.80 11.85
CA ASN A 29 -34.37 -19.24 11.58
C ASN A 29 -33.01 -19.92 11.34
N ASN A 30 -31.90 -19.16 11.37
CA ASN A 30 -30.59 -19.72 11.09
C ASN A 30 -30.10 -20.55 12.30
N PRO A 31 -29.76 -21.83 12.10
CA PRO A 31 -29.42 -22.73 13.21
C PRO A 31 -28.20 -22.25 14.01
N LYS A 32 -27.29 -21.49 13.40
CA LYS A 32 -26.12 -20.90 14.07
C LYS A 32 -26.50 -19.80 15.06
N VAL A 33 -27.50 -18.97 14.73
CA VAL A 33 -27.98 -17.89 15.59
C VAL A 33 -28.78 -18.46 16.76
N VAL A 34 -29.62 -19.46 16.48
CA VAL A 34 -30.36 -20.20 17.51
C VAL A 34 -29.43 -20.93 18.47
N ALA A 35 -28.34 -21.53 17.98
CA ALA A 35 -27.31 -22.15 18.82
C ALA A 35 -26.57 -21.13 19.70
N PHE A 36 -26.32 -19.91 19.18
CA PHE A 36 -25.71 -18.82 19.94
C PHE A 36 -26.62 -18.31 21.07
N MET A 37 -27.93 -18.15 20.82
CA MET A 37 -28.91 -17.80 21.85
C MET A 37 -29.05 -18.88 22.92
N LYS A 38 -28.87 -20.15 22.56
CA LYS A 38 -28.86 -21.28 23.50
C LYS A 38 -27.56 -21.44 24.29
N SER A 39 -26.51 -20.72 23.94
CA SER A 39 -25.24 -20.74 24.67
C SER A 39 -25.39 -20.04 26.04
N PRO A 40 -24.55 -20.35 27.04
CA PRO A 40 -24.60 -19.68 28.35
C PRO A 40 -24.44 -18.15 28.25
N VAL A 41 -23.73 -17.67 27.22
CA VAL A 41 -23.59 -16.23 26.93
C VAL A 41 -24.89 -15.64 26.40
N GLY A 42 -25.57 -16.38 25.51
CA GLY A 42 -26.88 -16.00 24.96
C GLY A 42 -27.99 -16.01 26.00
N GLN A 43 -28.03 -17.03 26.87
CA GLN A 43 -28.98 -17.09 28.00
C GLN A 43 -28.73 -16.02 29.06
N TYR A 44 -27.47 -15.62 29.27
CA TYR A 44 -27.13 -14.53 30.20
C TYR A 44 -27.57 -13.16 29.67
N LEU A 45 -27.44 -12.94 28.36
CA LEU A 45 -27.95 -11.77 27.65
C LEU A 45 -29.50 -11.74 27.61
N ASP A 46 -30.15 -12.88 27.38
CA ASP A 46 -31.61 -13.00 27.36
C ASP A 46 -32.24 -12.70 28.73
N ARG A 47 -31.59 -13.18 29.81
CA ARG A 47 -32.05 -13.00 31.19
C ARG A 47 -31.91 -11.57 31.71
N HIS A 48 -31.06 -10.74 31.09
CA HIS A 48 -30.88 -9.33 31.44
C HIS A 48 -30.94 -8.42 30.19
N PRO A 49 -32.14 -8.01 29.75
CA PRO A 49 -32.33 -7.21 28.54
C PRO A 49 -31.59 -5.86 28.57
N PHE A 50 -31.41 -5.28 29.76
CA PHE A 50 -30.63 -4.05 29.94
C PHE A 50 -29.13 -4.25 29.68
N LEU A 51 -28.55 -5.36 30.11
CA LEU A 51 -27.13 -5.67 29.92
C LEU A 51 -26.83 -5.86 28.42
N THR A 52 -27.71 -6.58 27.73
CA THR A 52 -27.64 -6.77 26.28
C THR A 52 -27.73 -5.44 25.52
N LEU A 53 -28.68 -4.59 25.91
CA LEU A 53 -28.85 -3.27 25.30
C LEU A 53 -27.62 -2.38 25.55
N THR A 54 -27.10 -2.35 26.78
CA THR A 54 -25.91 -1.57 27.14
C THR A 54 -24.68 -2.06 26.38
N LEU A 55 -24.49 -3.37 26.23
CA LEU A 55 -23.35 -3.95 25.52
C LEU A 55 -23.46 -3.71 24.01
N LEU A 56 -24.67 -3.80 23.44
CA LEU A 56 -24.93 -3.45 22.04
C LEU A 56 -24.64 -1.97 21.76
N VAL A 57 -25.14 -1.07 22.62
CA VAL A 57 -24.89 0.37 22.50
C VAL A 57 -23.41 0.66 22.71
N PHE A 58 -22.74 0.01 23.65
CA PHE A 58 -21.31 0.16 23.88
C PHE A 58 -20.51 -0.25 22.65
N VAL A 59 -20.79 -1.42 22.06
CA VAL A 59 -20.14 -1.89 20.82
C VAL A 59 -20.44 -0.94 19.66
N ALA A 60 -21.68 -0.48 19.50
CA ALA A 60 -22.05 0.46 18.45
C ALA A 60 -21.33 1.80 18.58
N VAL A 61 -21.26 2.33 19.81
CA VAL A 61 -20.61 3.60 20.12
C VAL A 61 -19.08 3.48 20.10
N SER A 62 -18.52 2.31 20.45
CA SER A 62 -17.07 2.07 20.40
C SER A 62 -16.58 1.68 19.02
N ALA A 63 -17.42 1.11 18.15
CA ALA A 63 -17.03 0.70 16.81
C ALA A 63 -16.58 1.90 15.96
N VAL A 64 -17.21 3.06 16.13
CA VAL A 64 -16.84 4.28 15.40
C VAL A 64 -15.42 4.77 15.74
N PRO A 65 -15.06 5.05 17.01
CA PRO A 65 -13.71 5.48 17.36
C PRO A 65 -12.65 4.40 17.10
N VAL A 66 -12.96 3.11 17.34
CA VAL A 66 -12.03 2.01 17.07
C VAL A 66 -11.79 1.85 15.57
N GLY A 67 -12.84 1.90 14.77
CA GLY A 67 -12.75 1.82 13.31
C GLY A 67 -11.96 2.99 12.73
N PHE A 68 -12.21 4.21 13.21
CA PHE A 68 -11.45 5.39 12.80
C PHE A 68 -9.97 5.28 13.17
N PHE A 69 -9.67 4.80 14.38
CA PHE A 69 -8.29 4.57 14.81
C PHE A 69 -7.57 3.54 13.93
N LEU A 70 -8.20 2.38 13.67
CA LEU A 70 -7.62 1.36 12.81
C LEU A 70 -7.39 1.88 11.38
N LEU A 71 -8.34 2.65 10.85
CA LEU A 71 -8.22 3.26 9.53
C LEU A 71 -7.04 4.23 9.47
N LEU A 72 -6.86 5.09 10.47
CA LEU A 72 -5.71 5.98 10.57
C LEU A 72 -4.39 5.22 10.70
N VAL A 73 -4.35 4.14 11.47
CA VAL A 73 -3.16 3.29 11.61
C VAL A 73 -2.77 2.67 10.27
N VAL A 74 -3.74 2.16 9.51
CA VAL A 74 -3.49 1.58 8.18
C VAL A 74 -3.05 2.65 7.18
N LEU A 75 -3.68 3.82 7.18
CA LEU A 75 -3.26 4.94 6.32
C LEU A 75 -1.85 5.42 6.66
N THR A 76 -1.54 5.54 7.95
CA THR A 76 -0.22 6.00 8.42
C THR A 76 0.85 4.96 8.11
N SER A 77 0.57 3.67 8.28
CA SER A 77 1.53 2.62 7.93
C SER A 77 1.78 2.57 6.42
N LEU A 78 0.73 2.69 5.59
CA LEU A 78 0.88 2.76 4.13
C LEU A 78 1.70 3.98 3.72
N ALA A 79 1.42 5.15 4.30
CA ALA A 79 2.19 6.36 4.06
C ALA A 79 3.66 6.20 4.47
N ALA A 80 3.94 5.55 5.60
CA ALA A 80 5.29 5.24 6.05
C ALA A 80 6.01 4.28 5.10
N PHE A 81 5.34 3.22 4.62
CA PHE A 81 5.90 2.30 3.63
C PHE A 81 6.27 3.03 2.33
N VAL A 82 5.35 3.84 1.79
CA VAL A 82 5.63 4.66 0.60
C VAL A 82 6.80 5.61 0.85
N GLY A 83 6.84 6.24 2.03
CA GLY A 83 7.93 7.13 2.44
C GLY A 83 9.29 6.43 2.45
N VAL A 84 9.37 5.22 3.01
CA VAL A 84 10.61 4.42 3.03
C VAL A 84 11.03 4.02 1.61
N ILE A 85 10.09 3.57 0.77
CA ILE A 85 10.39 3.20 -0.62
C ILE A 85 10.94 4.41 -1.40
N LEU A 86 10.34 5.59 -1.25
CA LEU A 86 10.83 6.80 -1.89
C LEU A 86 12.21 7.22 -1.36
N LEU A 87 12.44 7.15 -0.05
CA LEU A 87 13.73 7.49 0.55
C LEU A 87 14.83 6.53 0.10
N GLU A 88 14.57 5.22 0.13
CA GLU A 88 15.50 4.20 -0.33
C GLU A 88 15.80 4.38 -1.82
N GLY A 89 14.77 4.60 -2.64
CA GLY A 89 14.93 4.90 -4.05
C GLY A 89 15.78 6.15 -4.31
N LEU A 90 15.57 7.22 -3.53
CA LEU A 90 16.38 8.44 -3.61
C LEU A 90 17.84 8.17 -3.23
N VAL A 91 18.08 7.49 -2.11
CA VAL A 91 19.43 7.17 -1.62
C VAL A 91 20.18 6.30 -2.62
N ILE A 92 19.51 5.27 -3.17
CA ILE A 92 20.07 4.41 -4.21
C ILE A 92 20.35 5.21 -5.49
N SER A 93 19.44 6.12 -5.89
CA SER A 93 19.63 6.95 -7.07
C SER A 93 20.83 7.89 -6.93
N VAL A 94 20.94 8.60 -5.80
CA VAL A 94 22.05 9.50 -5.51
C VAL A 94 23.37 8.73 -5.40
N GLY A 95 23.36 7.61 -4.66
CA GLY A 95 24.53 6.73 -4.54
C GLY A 95 24.95 6.15 -5.88
N GLY A 96 23.99 5.69 -6.69
CA GLY A 96 24.21 5.16 -8.03
C GLY A 96 24.77 6.20 -8.99
N LEU A 97 24.22 7.42 -8.99
CA LEU A 97 24.74 8.53 -9.80
C LEU A 97 26.17 8.90 -9.38
N SER A 98 26.44 8.95 -8.09
CA SER A 98 27.80 9.19 -7.57
C SER A 98 28.77 8.10 -7.99
N LEU A 99 28.39 6.83 -7.86
CA LEU A 99 29.21 5.70 -8.30
C LEU A 99 29.46 5.72 -9.80
N LEU A 100 28.43 6.00 -10.59
CA LEU A 100 28.52 6.10 -12.05
C LEU A 100 29.45 7.25 -12.45
N CYS A 101 29.37 8.39 -11.76
CA CYS A 101 30.27 9.52 -11.95
C CYS A 101 31.73 9.13 -11.68
N VAL A 102 31.99 8.47 -10.54
CA VAL A 102 33.35 8.04 -10.16
C VAL A 102 33.90 7.00 -11.15
N LEU A 103 33.09 5.99 -11.52
CA LEU A 103 33.48 4.98 -12.51
C LEU A 103 33.77 5.62 -13.87
N CYS A 104 32.95 6.58 -14.30
CA CYS A 104 33.16 7.31 -15.54
C CYS A 104 34.47 8.10 -15.51
N GLY A 105 34.73 8.84 -14.42
CA GLY A 105 35.99 9.56 -14.23
C GLY A 105 37.21 8.64 -14.25
N LEU A 106 37.16 7.53 -13.54
CA LEU A 106 38.22 6.51 -13.55
C LEU A 106 38.40 5.90 -14.94
N GLY A 107 37.31 5.63 -15.66
CA GLY A 107 37.35 5.13 -17.02
C GLY A 107 38.02 6.11 -17.97
N PHE A 108 37.70 7.40 -17.88
CA PHE A 108 38.32 8.44 -18.69
C PHE A 108 39.82 8.58 -18.39
N VAL A 109 40.20 8.58 -17.13
CA VAL A 109 41.62 8.61 -16.71
C VAL A 109 42.36 7.38 -17.22
N SER A 110 41.75 6.20 -17.12
CA SER A 110 42.33 4.95 -17.62
C SER A 110 42.55 4.99 -19.15
N LEU A 111 41.55 5.46 -19.91
CA LEU A 111 41.66 5.63 -21.36
C LEU A 111 42.74 6.64 -21.73
N ALA A 112 42.83 7.76 -21.01
CA ALA A 112 43.87 8.77 -21.22
C ALA A 112 45.27 8.19 -20.98
N LEU A 113 45.48 7.49 -19.86
CA LEU A 113 46.76 6.85 -19.54
C LEU A 113 47.13 5.79 -20.57
N SER A 114 46.18 4.93 -20.95
CA SER A 114 46.39 3.93 -22.00
C SER A 114 46.76 4.58 -23.33
N GLY A 115 46.05 5.64 -23.72
CA GLY A 115 46.35 6.42 -24.92
C GLY A 115 47.74 7.04 -24.91
N ILE A 116 48.14 7.65 -23.79
CA ILE A 116 49.49 8.23 -23.62
C ILE A 116 50.55 7.13 -23.76
N ILE A 117 50.37 5.97 -23.12
CA ILE A 117 51.31 4.85 -23.23
C ILE A 117 51.42 4.38 -24.67
N ILE A 118 50.31 4.21 -25.39
CA ILE A 118 50.32 3.77 -26.79
C ILE A 118 51.03 4.79 -27.69
N VAL A 119 50.70 6.08 -27.58
CA VAL A 119 51.35 7.13 -28.37
C VAL A 119 52.84 7.18 -28.07
N SER A 120 53.22 7.12 -26.79
CA SER A 120 54.63 7.10 -26.39
C SER A 120 55.36 5.87 -26.95
N TYR A 121 54.75 4.69 -26.90
CA TYR A 121 55.31 3.46 -27.48
C TYR A 121 55.51 3.58 -28.99
N VAL A 122 54.52 4.12 -29.72
CA VAL A 122 54.62 4.32 -31.17
C VAL A 122 55.71 5.32 -31.52
N VAL A 123 55.78 6.45 -30.81
CA VAL A 123 56.80 7.49 -31.02
C VAL A 123 58.19 6.94 -30.76
N VAL A 124 58.40 6.26 -29.62
CA VAL A 124 59.69 5.65 -29.28
C VAL A 124 60.08 4.58 -30.31
N SER A 125 59.14 3.71 -30.69
CA SER A 125 59.37 2.67 -31.71
C SER A 125 59.72 3.26 -33.08
N SER A 126 59.10 4.37 -33.45
CA SER A 126 59.40 5.09 -34.69
C SER A 126 60.78 5.74 -34.63
N LEU A 127 61.15 6.35 -33.50
CA LEU A 127 62.50 6.91 -33.28
C LEU A 127 63.57 5.82 -33.33
N ILE A 128 63.35 4.69 -32.66
CA ILE A 128 64.27 3.54 -32.69
C ILE A 128 64.42 3.03 -34.13
N SER A 129 63.32 2.91 -34.88
CA SER A 129 63.36 2.41 -36.25
C SER A 129 64.10 3.36 -37.19
N TYR A 130 63.97 4.68 -36.98
CA TYR A 130 64.73 5.68 -37.72
C TYR A 130 66.24 5.62 -37.39
N TRP A 131 66.58 5.44 -36.12
CA TRP A 131 67.96 5.30 -35.66
C TRP A 131 68.65 4.01 -36.12
N PHE A 132 67.92 2.90 -36.16
CA PHE A 132 68.40 1.60 -36.62
C PHE A 132 68.21 1.36 -38.13
N SER A 133 67.56 2.28 -38.85
CA SER A 133 67.49 2.21 -40.30
C SER A 133 68.89 2.48 -40.88
N PRO A 134 69.50 1.53 -41.61
CA PRO A 134 70.80 1.75 -42.22
C PRO A 134 70.66 2.84 -43.29
N ARG A 135 71.55 3.83 -43.24
CA ARG A 135 71.70 4.83 -44.31
C ARG A 135 72.24 4.18 -45.58
#